data_AF-A0A1B3WES2-F1
#
_entry.id   AF-A0A1B3WES2-F1
#
_cell.length_a   1.000
_cell.length_b   1.000
_cell.length_c   1.000
_cell.angle_alpha   90.00
_cell.angle_beta   90.00
_cell.angle_gamma   90.00
#
_symmetry.space_group_name_H-M   'P 1'
#
loop_
_entity.id
_entity.type
_entity.pdbx_description
1 polymer ?
#
loop_
_entity_poly.entity_id
_entity_poly.type
_entity_poly.pdbx_seq_one_letter_code
_entity_poly.pdbx_strand_id
1 'polypeptide(L)'
;MSKQNFKKSVFLTMAISAFLMAPISGVHATPTLDELNNRLTTLENDVNQTLPTIAGKAKQVDLNNEIQARTDKDNELEGKITNLTNNKSDKTYVDTELGKKVNATDFNQFKNDTNATLTGLAHDKAAKAYVDDELAKKANTDDVYKKAETYNQTEINDKLNKKANSADVYKKSETYSKDEVNAELAKKADKTTVNALKSDLENTKDKLSDARTDIRYLKQNKADKVETENALNTLTTRIATEETNRKANERILHKNIDEVNAELAKKADKTTVNALKSDLENTKDKLSDARTDIRYLKQNKADKVETENALNTLTTRIATEETNRKANERILHKNIQDEISARESADHALSARITAEETVRAEADARHDRELQAATQNVSDLQKEVKNTTSMTAALAALKPLTYNPEAPIQIMAGYGNYRGQSAAALGLAYYKNENNLLHMGVSYAGNKDVAANAGITWRVGKGVSTTMTSDSEVTAELKALQKEVRACKDSEKAQKEIIESMQKQIAELTRQLAAK
;
A
#
# COMPACT_ATOMS: atom_id res chain seq x y z
N MET A 1 -18.67 31.48 5.67
CA MET A 1 -18.74 30.49 6.77
C MET A 1 -18.67 29.09 6.16
N SER A 2 -17.90 28.15 6.71
CA SER A 2 -17.76 26.80 6.10
C SER A 2 -19.00 25.92 6.34
N LYS A 3 -19.24 24.91 5.48
CA LYS A 3 -20.32 23.93 5.67
C LYS A 3 -20.19 23.15 7.00
N GLN A 4 -18.96 22.98 7.53
CA GLN A 4 -18.72 22.40 8.86
C GLN A 4 -19.25 23.31 9.98
N ASN A 5 -18.97 24.62 9.92
CA ASN A 5 -19.38 25.55 10.97
C ASN A 5 -20.91 25.69 11.01
N PHE A 6 -21.58 25.64 9.86
CA PHE A 6 -23.05 25.62 9.80
C PHE A 6 -23.64 24.37 10.47
N LYS A 7 -23.10 23.18 10.17
CA LYS A 7 -23.54 21.93 10.83
C LYS A 7 -23.31 21.93 12.35
N LYS A 8 -22.17 22.46 12.83
CA LYS A 8 -21.91 22.64 14.27
C LYS A 8 -22.96 23.55 14.92
N SER A 9 -23.26 24.70 14.29
CA SER A 9 -24.25 25.65 14.80
C SER A 9 -25.64 25.01 14.94
N VAL A 10 -26.14 24.35 13.89
CA VAL A 10 -27.49 23.76 13.88
C VAL A 10 -27.63 22.65 14.93
N PHE A 11 -26.63 21.78 15.10
CA PHE A 11 -26.68 20.73 16.13
C PHE A 11 -26.69 21.30 17.55
N LEU A 12 -25.89 22.34 17.82
CA LEU A 12 -25.86 22.99 19.13
C LEU A 12 -27.20 23.69 19.43
N THR A 13 -27.78 24.40 18.45
CA THR A 13 -29.11 25.01 18.59
C THR A 13 -30.20 23.95 18.83
N MET A 14 -30.17 22.82 18.12
CA MET A 14 -31.12 21.71 18.34
C MET A 14 -30.99 21.11 19.74
N ALA A 15 -29.77 20.80 20.20
CA ALA A 15 -29.53 20.26 21.54
C ALA A 15 -30.04 21.18 22.65
N ILE A 16 -29.77 22.49 22.54
CA ILE A 16 -30.26 23.51 23.48
C ILE A 16 -31.81 23.58 23.45
N SER A 17 -32.42 23.53 22.26
CA SER A 17 -33.90 23.57 22.14
C SER A 17 -34.59 22.34 22.73
N ALA A 18 -33.98 21.16 22.64
CA ALA A 18 -34.50 19.94 23.25
C ALA A 18 -34.38 19.98 24.79
N PHE A 19 -33.26 20.51 25.31
CA PHE A 19 -33.02 20.66 26.75
C PHE A 19 -34.02 21.62 27.42
N LEU A 20 -34.45 22.66 26.70
CA LEU A 20 -35.48 23.62 27.14
C LEU A 20 -36.92 23.09 27.07
N MET A 21 -37.17 21.91 26.49
CA MET A 21 -38.51 21.32 26.33
C MET A 21 -38.71 19.99 27.08
N ALA A 22 -37.75 19.58 27.93
CA ALA A 22 -37.94 18.45 28.82
C ALA A 22 -38.96 18.80 29.95
N PRO A 23 -40.04 18.03 30.15
CA PRO A 23 -41.06 18.35 31.14
C PRO A 23 -40.54 18.18 32.58
N ILE A 24 -40.70 19.22 33.41
CA ILE A 24 -40.24 19.23 34.80
C ILE A 24 -41.26 18.51 35.70
N SER A 25 -41.16 17.18 35.78
CA SER A 25 -41.95 16.36 36.70
C SER A 25 -41.26 16.22 38.07
N GLY A 26 -41.23 17.30 38.87
CA GLY A 26 -40.62 17.30 40.20
C GLY A 26 -40.88 18.59 40.98
N VAL A 27 -41.17 18.45 42.29
CA VAL A 27 -41.55 19.57 43.17
C VAL A 27 -40.32 20.33 43.67
N HIS A 28 -40.36 21.66 43.55
CA HIS A 28 -39.51 22.67 44.22
C HIS A 28 -38.00 22.39 44.36
N ALA A 29 -37.27 22.52 43.26
CA ALA A 29 -35.94 23.14 43.28
C ALA A 29 -35.71 23.94 42.00
N THR A 30 -35.25 25.20 42.11
CA THR A 30 -34.54 25.84 40.99
C THR A 30 -33.15 25.21 40.94
N PRO A 31 -32.72 24.60 39.81
CA PRO A 31 -31.40 23.98 39.74
C PRO A 31 -30.33 25.02 40.02
N THR A 32 -29.37 24.65 40.86
CA THR A 32 -28.26 25.54 41.23
C THR A 32 -27.38 25.85 40.02
N LEU A 33 -26.61 26.94 40.10
CA LEU A 33 -25.64 27.27 39.05
C LEU A 33 -24.63 26.14 38.85
N ASP A 34 -24.27 25.42 39.91
CA ASP A 34 -23.36 24.28 39.87
C ASP A 34 -24.00 23.02 39.24
N GLU A 35 -25.29 22.76 39.45
CA GLU A 35 -26.01 21.72 38.70
C GLU A 35 -26.12 22.06 37.21
N LEU A 36 -26.37 23.32 36.86
CA LEU A 36 -26.40 23.78 35.48
C LEU A 36 -25.02 23.66 34.81
N ASN A 37 -23.96 24.07 35.51
CA ASN A 37 -22.57 23.97 35.02
C ASN A 37 -22.10 22.51 34.90
N ASN A 38 -22.43 21.63 35.86
CA ASN A 38 -22.12 20.21 35.75
C ASN A 38 -22.87 19.57 34.57
N ARG A 39 -24.18 19.86 34.39
CA ARG A 39 -24.96 19.34 33.26
C ARG A 39 -24.46 19.87 31.91
N LEU A 40 -24.00 21.12 31.85
CA LEU A 40 -23.35 21.68 30.66
C LEU A 40 -22.03 20.95 30.36
N THR A 41 -21.17 20.77 31.38
CA THR A 41 -19.90 20.04 31.26
C THR A 41 -20.11 18.59 30.78
N THR A 42 -21.15 17.89 31.28
CA THR A 42 -21.52 16.56 30.80
C THR A 42 -21.94 16.60 29.32
N LEU A 43 -22.80 17.55 28.93
CA LEU A 43 -23.27 17.69 27.55
C LEU A 43 -22.13 18.03 26.58
N GLU A 44 -21.19 18.88 26.99
CA GLU A 44 -19.99 19.19 26.20
C GLU A 44 -19.08 17.96 26.04
N ASN A 45 -18.92 17.14 27.08
CA ASN A 45 -18.16 15.89 26.99
C ASN A 45 -18.84 14.85 26.08
N ASP A 46 -20.17 14.70 26.13
CA ASP A 46 -20.91 13.80 25.22
C ASP A 46 -20.83 14.28 23.76
N VAL A 47 -20.96 15.59 23.52
CA VAL A 47 -20.77 16.18 22.17
C VAL A 47 -19.34 15.97 21.68
N ASN A 48 -18.32 16.21 22.52
CA ASN A 48 -16.93 16.04 22.14
C ASN A 48 -16.53 14.58 21.90
N GLN A 49 -17.16 13.60 22.57
CA GLN A 49 -16.95 12.17 22.31
C GLN A 49 -17.72 11.66 21.07
N THR A 50 -18.93 12.16 20.82
CA THR A 50 -19.76 11.68 19.69
C THR A 50 -19.39 12.31 18.35
N LEU A 51 -18.96 13.58 18.33
CA LEU A 51 -18.65 14.31 17.09
C LEU A 51 -17.52 13.68 16.24
N PRO A 52 -16.41 13.15 16.80
CA PRO A 52 -15.40 12.42 16.03
C PRO A 52 -15.97 11.17 15.33
N THR A 53 -16.83 10.43 16.03
CA THR A 53 -17.49 9.22 15.51
C THR A 53 -18.43 9.55 14.34
N ILE A 54 -19.17 10.66 14.45
CA ILE A 54 -20.04 11.16 13.37
C ILE A 54 -19.21 11.66 12.19
N ALA A 55 -18.08 12.34 12.43
CA ALA A 55 -17.16 12.78 11.38
C ALA A 55 -16.47 11.61 10.66
N GLY A 56 -16.14 10.53 11.38
CA GLY A 56 -15.65 9.28 10.81
C GLY A 56 -16.67 8.62 9.89
N LYS A 57 -17.92 8.45 10.36
CA LYS A 57 -19.03 7.93 9.54
C LYS A 57 -19.30 8.80 8.30
N ALA A 58 -19.22 10.12 8.41
CA ALA A 58 -19.36 11.03 7.26
C ALA A 58 -18.26 10.79 6.21
N LYS A 59 -16.99 10.72 6.61
CA LYS A 59 -15.87 10.38 5.70
C LYS A 59 -16.04 8.99 5.07
N GLN A 60 -16.59 8.02 5.79
CA GLN A 60 -16.85 6.69 5.27
C GLN A 60 -17.96 6.70 4.20
N VAL A 61 -19.00 7.52 4.37
CA VAL A 61 -20.04 7.72 3.34
C VAL A 61 -19.46 8.43 2.12
N ASP A 62 -18.68 9.48 2.30
CA ASP A 62 -18.02 10.19 1.18
C ASP A 62 -17.08 9.25 0.39
N LEU A 63 -16.31 8.40 1.08
CA LEU A 63 -15.44 7.39 0.46
C LEU A 63 -16.24 6.30 -0.28
N ASN A 64 -17.32 5.79 0.32
CA ASN A 64 -18.18 4.79 -0.33
C ASN A 64 -18.83 5.36 -1.61
N ASN A 65 -19.22 6.64 -1.61
CA ASN A 65 -19.75 7.31 -2.80
C ASN A 65 -18.69 7.44 -3.90
N GLU A 66 -17.43 7.73 -3.55
CA GLU A 66 -16.34 7.77 -4.53
C GLU A 66 -16.00 6.38 -5.08
N ILE A 67 -16.05 5.34 -4.24
CA ILE A 67 -15.89 3.94 -4.66
C ILE A 67 -16.98 3.56 -5.67
N GLN A 68 -18.26 3.83 -5.38
CA GLN A 68 -19.36 3.54 -6.30
C GLN A 68 -19.19 4.27 -7.64
N ALA A 69 -18.84 5.56 -7.61
CA ALA A 69 -18.61 6.35 -8.81
C ALA A 69 -17.42 5.84 -9.67
N ARG A 70 -16.43 5.17 -9.06
CA ARG A 70 -15.35 4.47 -9.76
C ARG A 70 -15.84 3.14 -10.34
N THR A 71 -16.55 2.32 -9.57
CA THR A 71 -17.16 1.06 -10.04
C THR A 71 -18.10 1.28 -11.23
N ASP A 72 -18.94 2.32 -11.20
CA ASP A 72 -19.82 2.69 -12.31
C ASP A 72 -19.02 3.08 -13.57
N LYS A 73 -17.83 3.67 -13.39
CA LYS A 73 -16.91 4.05 -14.47
C LYS A 73 -16.17 2.86 -15.06
N ASP A 74 -15.77 1.91 -14.22
CA ASP A 74 -15.14 0.66 -14.66
C ASP A 74 -16.15 -0.20 -15.42
N ASN A 75 -17.41 -0.28 -14.98
CA ASN A 75 -18.51 -0.91 -15.73
C ASN A 75 -18.74 -0.25 -17.11
N GLU A 76 -18.68 1.08 -17.21
CA GLU A 76 -18.75 1.82 -18.48
C GLU A 76 -17.55 1.48 -19.41
N LEU A 77 -16.36 1.27 -18.83
CA LEU A 77 -15.15 0.87 -19.54
C LEU A 77 -15.20 -0.60 -20.00
N GLU A 78 -15.66 -1.53 -19.18
CA GLU A 78 -15.87 -2.94 -19.59
C GLU A 78 -16.90 -3.05 -20.71
N GLY A 79 -17.99 -2.28 -20.65
CA GLY A 79 -18.95 -2.19 -21.75
C GLY A 79 -18.33 -1.69 -23.06
N LYS A 80 -17.39 -0.74 -22.99
CA LYS A 80 -16.63 -0.25 -24.15
C LYS A 80 -15.58 -1.25 -24.66
N ILE A 81 -14.88 -1.93 -23.76
CA ILE A 81 -13.91 -2.99 -24.09
C ILE A 81 -14.61 -4.18 -24.74
N THR A 82 -15.77 -4.58 -24.23
CA THR A 82 -16.62 -5.64 -24.81
C THR A 82 -17.04 -5.28 -26.24
N ASN A 83 -17.55 -4.06 -26.46
CA ASN A 83 -17.90 -3.60 -27.81
C ASN A 83 -16.69 -3.52 -28.76
N LEU A 84 -15.53 -3.02 -28.29
CA LEU A 84 -14.28 -3.00 -29.08
C LEU A 84 -13.74 -4.40 -29.39
N THR A 85 -13.99 -5.37 -28.52
CA THR A 85 -13.60 -6.77 -28.72
C THR A 85 -14.50 -7.42 -29.76
N ASN A 86 -15.82 -7.28 -29.63
CA ASN A 86 -16.80 -7.78 -30.61
C ASN A 86 -16.55 -7.20 -32.01
N ASN A 87 -16.24 -5.91 -32.10
CA ASN A 87 -15.92 -5.22 -33.36
C ASN A 87 -14.52 -5.55 -33.94
N LYS A 88 -13.78 -6.49 -33.30
CA LYS A 88 -12.52 -7.07 -33.79
C LYS A 88 -12.57 -8.60 -33.94
N SER A 89 -13.43 -9.29 -33.19
CA SER A 89 -13.63 -10.74 -33.29
C SER A 89 -14.65 -11.13 -34.36
N ASP A 90 -15.47 -10.20 -34.85
CA ASP A 90 -16.36 -10.45 -35.97
C ASP A 90 -15.58 -10.66 -37.28
N LYS A 91 -15.40 -11.94 -37.62
CA LYS A 91 -14.81 -12.43 -38.87
C LYS A 91 -15.42 -11.76 -40.10
N THR A 92 -16.70 -11.40 -40.05
CA THR A 92 -17.44 -10.74 -41.14
C THR A 92 -16.84 -9.39 -41.52
N TYR A 93 -16.37 -8.60 -40.55
CA TYR A 93 -15.74 -7.30 -40.83
C TYR A 93 -14.36 -7.46 -41.46
N VAL A 94 -13.55 -8.40 -40.95
CA VAL A 94 -12.20 -8.68 -41.44
C VAL A 94 -12.24 -9.23 -42.87
N ASP A 95 -13.12 -10.20 -43.14
CA ASP A 95 -13.31 -10.75 -44.49
C ASP A 95 -13.86 -9.68 -45.46
N THR A 96 -14.71 -8.76 -45.00
CA THR A 96 -15.24 -7.64 -45.81
C THR A 96 -14.18 -6.62 -46.21
N GLU A 97 -13.26 -6.26 -45.31
CA GLU A 97 -12.17 -5.31 -45.63
C GLU A 97 -11.02 -5.94 -46.42
N LEU A 98 -10.76 -7.23 -46.26
CA LEU A 98 -9.82 -7.97 -47.11
C LEU A 98 -10.39 -8.21 -48.52
N GLY A 99 -11.68 -8.55 -48.64
CA GLY A 99 -12.36 -8.73 -49.92
C GLY A 99 -12.32 -7.49 -50.83
N LYS A 100 -12.27 -6.28 -50.24
CA LYS A 100 -12.13 -5.01 -50.98
C LYS A 100 -10.73 -4.77 -51.57
N LYS A 101 -9.72 -5.58 -51.23
CA LYS A 101 -8.31 -5.34 -51.62
C LYS A 101 -7.72 -6.37 -52.58
N VAL A 102 -8.48 -7.40 -52.98
CA VAL A 102 -8.04 -8.38 -54.00
C VAL A 102 -9.11 -8.52 -55.09
N ASN A 103 -8.97 -7.74 -56.15
CA ASN A 103 -9.80 -7.91 -57.35
C ASN A 103 -9.39 -9.20 -58.08
N ALA A 104 -10.25 -10.21 -58.03
CA ALA A 104 -9.98 -11.52 -58.65
C ALA A 104 -9.81 -11.46 -60.18
N THR A 105 -10.19 -10.35 -60.83
CA THR A 105 -9.98 -10.13 -62.27
C THR A 105 -8.48 -10.06 -62.60
N ASP A 106 -7.68 -9.35 -61.80
CA ASP A 106 -6.31 -8.99 -62.15
C ASP A 106 -5.34 -10.19 -62.06
N PHE A 107 -5.58 -11.09 -61.09
CA PHE A 107 -4.80 -12.33 -60.95
C PHE A 107 -5.09 -13.35 -62.07
N ASN A 108 -6.34 -13.40 -62.56
CA ASN A 108 -6.70 -14.28 -63.67
C ASN A 108 -6.15 -13.76 -65.01
N GLN A 109 -6.09 -12.45 -65.21
CA GLN A 109 -5.47 -11.84 -66.39
C GLN A 109 -3.98 -12.25 -66.52
N PHE A 110 -3.19 -12.04 -65.46
CA PHE A 110 -1.76 -12.43 -65.44
C PHE A 110 -1.52 -13.92 -65.75
N LYS A 111 -2.42 -14.79 -65.27
CA LYS A 111 -2.35 -16.24 -65.51
C LYS A 111 -2.65 -16.62 -66.97
N ASN A 112 -3.53 -15.88 -67.64
CA ASN A 112 -3.86 -16.10 -69.05
C ASN A 112 -2.75 -15.60 -69.98
N ASP A 113 -2.23 -14.39 -69.75
CA ASP A 113 -1.20 -13.77 -70.59
C ASP A 113 0.13 -14.55 -70.59
N THR A 114 0.46 -15.19 -69.46
CA THR A 114 1.63 -16.08 -69.32
C THR A 114 1.47 -17.38 -70.13
N ASN A 115 0.24 -17.91 -70.27
CA ASN A 115 -0.02 -19.16 -70.99
C ASN A 115 -0.04 -18.97 -72.52
N ALA A 116 -0.42 -17.78 -72.99
CA ALA A 116 -0.44 -17.43 -74.41
C ALA A 116 0.97 -17.28 -75.01
N THR A 117 1.96 -16.86 -74.21
CA THR A 117 3.34 -16.64 -74.70
C THR A 117 4.18 -17.91 -74.76
N LEU A 118 3.90 -18.93 -73.92
CA LEU A 118 4.68 -20.17 -73.89
C LEU A 118 4.26 -21.20 -74.97
N THR A 119 3.05 -21.07 -75.51
CA THR A 119 2.50 -22.00 -76.52
C THR A 119 2.86 -21.64 -77.97
N GLY A 120 3.31 -20.41 -78.24
CA GLY A 120 3.65 -19.92 -79.59
C GLY A 120 5.10 -20.19 -80.06
N LEU A 121 5.96 -20.79 -79.23
CA LEU A 121 7.41 -20.91 -79.47
C LEU A 121 7.93 -22.34 -79.68
N ALA A 122 7.03 -23.34 -79.72
CA ALA A 122 7.40 -24.77 -79.65
C ALA A 122 6.93 -25.61 -80.86
N HIS A 123 6.70 -24.99 -82.03
CA HIS A 123 6.11 -25.71 -83.18
C HIS A 123 6.71 -25.39 -84.56
N ASP A 124 8.04 -25.30 -84.66
CA ASP A 124 8.73 -25.43 -85.95
C ASP A 124 10.08 -26.17 -85.82
N LYS A 125 10.51 -26.84 -86.91
CA LYS A 125 11.78 -27.59 -87.05
C LYS A 125 12.04 -28.81 -86.15
N ALA A 126 11.02 -29.62 -85.85
CA ALA A 126 11.19 -30.96 -85.26
C ALA A 126 10.29 -32.06 -85.89
N ALA A 127 9.83 -31.87 -87.14
CA ALA A 127 8.97 -32.83 -87.81
C ALA A 127 9.74 -33.99 -88.47
N LYS A 128 9.35 -35.23 -88.15
CA LYS A 128 9.98 -36.50 -88.57
C LYS A 128 10.19 -36.66 -90.10
N ALA A 129 9.38 -35.99 -90.91
CA ALA A 129 9.31 -36.18 -92.36
C ALA A 129 10.63 -35.98 -93.13
N TYR A 130 11.55 -35.14 -92.66
CA TYR A 130 12.82 -34.87 -93.37
C TYR A 130 13.82 -36.05 -93.31
N VAL A 131 13.74 -36.89 -92.27
CA VAL A 131 14.65 -38.04 -92.11
C VAL A 131 14.21 -39.25 -92.92
N ASP A 132 12.89 -39.43 -93.08
CA ASP A 132 12.32 -40.56 -93.82
C ASP A 132 12.46 -40.41 -95.35
N ASP A 133 12.61 -39.18 -95.87
CA ASP A 133 12.65 -38.87 -97.31
C ASP A 133 14.04 -39.12 -97.94
N GLU A 134 15.14 -38.73 -97.27
CA GLU A 134 16.50 -39.04 -97.74
C GLU A 134 16.83 -40.55 -97.69
N LEU A 135 16.15 -41.32 -96.83
CA LEU A 135 16.29 -42.78 -96.75
C LEU A 135 15.56 -43.55 -97.87
N ALA A 136 14.77 -42.87 -98.71
CA ALA A 136 14.00 -43.51 -99.79
C ALA A 136 14.77 -43.67 -101.13
N LYS A 137 16.00 -43.16 -101.23
CA LYS A 137 16.80 -43.20 -102.47
C LYS A 137 17.43 -44.58 -102.69
N LYS A 138 16.71 -45.40 -103.49
CA LYS A 138 17.19 -46.69 -104.06
C LYS A 138 18.54 -46.49 -104.76
N ALA A 139 19.58 -47.32 -104.60
CA ALA A 139 19.70 -48.79 -104.65
C ALA A 139 19.85 -49.37 -106.07
N ASN A 140 20.69 -50.40 -106.19
CA ASN A 140 21.27 -51.03 -107.40
C ASN A 140 22.26 -50.11 -108.17
N THR A 141 23.44 -50.56 -108.62
CA THR A 141 24.05 -51.91 -108.64
C THR A 141 23.34 -52.96 -109.50
N ASP A 142 23.26 -52.67 -110.80
CA ASP A 142 23.25 -53.69 -111.85
C ASP A 142 24.45 -53.44 -112.76
N ASP A 143 25.61 -54.08 -112.48
CA ASP A 143 26.45 -54.59 -113.58
C ASP A 143 27.53 -55.62 -113.16
N VAL A 144 27.75 -56.58 -114.07
CA VAL A 144 28.87 -57.55 -114.19
C VAL A 144 29.29 -58.41 -112.98
N TYR A 145 28.72 -59.62 -112.94
CA TYR A 145 29.32 -60.80 -112.28
C TYR A 145 30.37 -61.49 -113.20
N LYS A 146 31.05 -62.54 -112.70
CA LYS A 146 32.13 -63.25 -113.44
C LYS A 146 31.63 -64.34 -114.42
N LYS A 147 32.41 -64.53 -115.51
CA LYS A 147 32.87 -65.84 -116.10
C LYS A 147 31.91 -66.71 -116.94
N ALA A 148 32.35 -67.01 -118.17
CA ALA A 148 32.10 -68.16 -119.07
C ALA A 148 33.17 -68.10 -120.21
N GLU A 149 33.74 -69.12 -120.87
CA GLU A 149 33.92 -70.59 -120.68
C GLU A 149 35.45 -70.92 -120.71
N THR A 150 36.07 -72.11 -120.64
CA THR A 150 35.76 -73.57 -120.76
C THR A 150 35.82 -74.21 -122.17
N TYR A 151 36.25 -75.49 -122.25
CA TYR A 151 36.29 -76.43 -123.41
C TYR A 151 37.30 -76.14 -124.56
N ASN A 152 37.94 -77.11 -125.26
CA ASN A 152 38.15 -78.56 -125.00
C ASN A 152 39.44 -79.10 -125.72
N GLN A 153 39.87 -80.33 -125.43
CA GLN A 153 40.97 -81.10 -126.05
C GLN A 153 40.52 -81.81 -127.36
N THR A 154 41.34 -81.82 -128.44
CA THR A 154 41.58 -82.92 -129.43
C THR A 154 42.19 -82.45 -130.80
N GLU A 155 42.02 -81.19 -131.23
CA GLU A 155 42.20 -80.83 -132.66
C GLU A 155 43.60 -80.40 -133.17
N ILE A 156 44.69 -80.47 -132.38
CA ILE A 156 46.06 -80.32 -132.94
C ILE A 156 46.97 -81.48 -132.51
N ASN A 157 46.47 -82.70 -132.63
CA ASN A 157 47.29 -83.90 -132.46
C ASN A 157 46.98 -85.01 -133.47
N ASP A 158 46.71 -84.66 -134.73
CA ASP A 158 46.99 -85.55 -135.87
C ASP A 158 47.08 -84.85 -137.25
N LYS A 159 48.02 -83.90 -137.41
CA LYS A 159 48.54 -83.49 -138.74
C LYS A 159 49.86 -84.18 -139.08
N LEU A 160 49.85 -85.49 -138.81
CA LEU A 160 50.45 -86.59 -139.58
C LEU A 160 51.66 -86.27 -140.49
N ASN A 161 52.80 -86.87 -140.15
CA ASN A 161 53.94 -87.02 -141.06
C ASN A 161 53.53 -87.60 -142.43
N LYS A 162 54.07 -87.07 -143.53
CA LYS A 162 54.25 -87.88 -144.76
C LYS A 162 55.44 -87.43 -145.62
N LYS A 163 56.13 -88.44 -146.13
CA LYS A 163 57.44 -88.40 -146.81
C LYS A 163 57.25 -88.73 -148.29
N ALA A 164 58.05 -88.14 -149.17
CA ALA A 164 58.18 -88.54 -150.58
C ALA A 164 59.64 -88.40 -151.04
N ASN A 165 60.04 -89.19 -152.03
CA ASN A 165 61.43 -89.39 -152.48
C ASN A 165 61.53 -89.38 -154.03
N SER A 166 62.78 -89.45 -154.53
CA SER A 166 63.21 -90.14 -155.77
C SER A 166 62.97 -89.48 -157.14
N ALA A 167 64.08 -89.15 -157.84
CA ALA A 167 64.36 -89.48 -159.26
C ALA A 167 65.79 -89.03 -159.65
N ASP A 168 66.36 -89.66 -160.70
CA ASP A 168 67.42 -89.24 -161.64
C ASP A 168 68.77 -88.65 -161.10
N VAL A 169 69.95 -89.31 -161.17
CA VAL A 169 70.77 -89.78 -162.35
C VAL A 169 71.64 -88.64 -162.93
N TYR A 170 72.95 -88.75 -163.27
CA TYR A 170 73.91 -89.88 -163.49
C TYR A 170 75.27 -89.67 -162.74
N LYS A 171 76.23 -90.59 -162.91
CA LYS A 171 77.66 -90.47 -162.55
C LYS A 171 78.59 -90.27 -163.78
N LYS A 172 79.77 -89.66 -163.52
CA LYS A 172 81.12 -89.93 -164.12
C LYS A 172 81.72 -88.90 -165.13
N SER A 173 83.00 -88.57 -164.88
CA SER A 173 84.08 -88.06 -165.77
C SER A 173 84.19 -86.57 -166.17
N GLU A 174 85.45 -86.11 -166.20
CA GLU A 174 86.06 -84.94 -166.90
C GLU A 174 85.67 -83.47 -166.57
N THR A 175 86.39 -82.91 -165.58
CA THR A 175 87.16 -81.62 -165.58
C THR A 175 86.78 -80.43 -166.49
N TYR A 176 86.87 -79.19 -165.95
CA TYR A 176 87.74 -78.10 -166.46
C TYR A 176 87.87 -76.95 -165.41
N SER A 177 88.56 -75.84 -165.73
CA SER A 177 89.10 -74.89 -164.72
C SER A 177 88.74 -73.40 -164.91
N LYS A 178 88.29 -72.80 -163.80
CA LYS A 178 88.36 -71.37 -163.43
C LYS A 178 87.43 -70.34 -164.11
N ASP A 179 87.88 -69.66 -165.17
CA ASP A 179 87.56 -68.22 -165.36
C ASP A 179 86.18 -67.88 -165.98
N GLU A 180 85.66 -68.72 -166.87
CA GLU A 180 84.39 -68.49 -167.58
C GLU A 180 83.42 -69.63 -167.21
N VAL A 181 82.12 -69.47 -166.93
CA VAL A 181 81.13 -68.44 -167.27
C VAL A 181 80.13 -68.34 -166.09
N ASN A 182 80.04 -67.32 -165.24
CA ASN A 182 79.78 -65.90 -165.45
C ASN A 182 78.54 -65.53 -166.32
N ALA A 183 77.62 -66.48 -166.59
CA ALA A 183 76.32 -66.20 -167.24
C ALA A 183 75.14 -67.09 -166.83
N GLU A 184 75.35 -68.26 -166.19
CA GLU A 184 74.24 -69.15 -165.76
C GLU A 184 73.50 -68.67 -164.50
N LEU A 185 73.86 -67.52 -163.91
CA LEU A 185 73.27 -66.98 -162.69
C LEU A 185 71.84 -66.41 -162.86
N ALA A 186 71.13 -66.74 -163.94
CA ALA A 186 70.05 -65.93 -164.51
C ALA A 186 68.63 -66.55 -164.46
N LYS A 187 68.44 -67.81 -164.01
CA LYS A 187 67.15 -68.53 -164.17
C LYS A 187 66.70 -69.39 -162.98
N LYS A 188 66.08 -68.74 -161.98
CA LYS A 188 64.70 -69.04 -161.51
C LYS A 188 64.34 -68.25 -160.25
N ALA A 189 63.38 -67.33 -160.38
CA ALA A 189 62.64 -66.75 -159.27
C ALA A 189 61.15 -66.75 -159.64
N ASP A 190 60.28 -67.18 -158.74
CA ASP A 190 58.82 -67.08 -158.88
C ASP A 190 58.32 -65.90 -158.03
N LYS A 191 57.33 -65.18 -158.56
CA LYS A 191 56.88 -63.87 -158.09
C LYS A 191 55.56 -63.94 -157.30
N THR A 192 54.91 -65.10 -157.29
CA THR A 192 53.62 -65.33 -156.63
C THR A 192 53.74 -65.45 -155.11
N THR A 193 54.66 -66.29 -154.62
CA THR A 193 54.87 -66.57 -153.19
C THR A 193 55.23 -65.34 -152.36
N VAL A 194 55.92 -64.36 -152.95
CA VAL A 194 56.39 -63.14 -152.26
C VAL A 194 55.22 -62.21 -151.86
N ASN A 195 54.14 -62.18 -152.64
CA ASN A 195 53.02 -61.29 -152.36
C ASN A 195 52.12 -61.78 -151.21
N ALA A 196 51.98 -63.10 -151.04
CA ALA A 196 51.22 -63.68 -149.92
C ALA A 196 51.89 -63.32 -148.57
N LEU A 197 53.19 -63.58 -148.45
CA LEU A 197 53.98 -63.29 -147.24
C LEU A 197 53.95 -61.82 -146.82
N LYS A 198 53.75 -60.88 -147.75
CA LYS A 198 53.63 -59.46 -147.45
C LYS A 198 52.27 -59.09 -146.82
N SER A 199 51.21 -59.82 -147.13
CA SER A 199 49.89 -59.62 -146.52
C SER A 199 49.80 -60.18 -145.09
N ASP A 200 50.47 -61.31 -144.84
CA ASP A 200 50.57 -61.92 -143.51
C ASP A 200 51.46 -61.10 -142.56
N LEU A 201 52.51 -60.47 -143.08
CA LEU A 201 53.41 -59.60 -142.32
C LEU A 201 52.70 -58.36 -141.76
N GLU A 202 51.82 -57.73 -142.54
CA GLU A 202 51.12 -56.52 -142.07
C GLU A 202 49.99 -56.90 -141.08
N ASN A 203 49.25 -58.00 -141.31
CA ASN A 203 48.28 -58.55 -140.36
C ASN A 203 48.89 -58.97 -139.00
N THR A 204 50.14 -59.44 -138.99
CA THR A 204 50.84 -59.79 -137.74
C THR A 204 51.42 -58.57 -137.02
N LYS A 205 51.74 -57.51 -137.76
CA LYS A 205 52.21 -56.21 -137.24
C LYS A 205 51.10 -55.43 -136.52
N ASP A 206 49.88 -55.42 -137.04
CA ASP A 206 48.74 -54.75 -136.40
C ASP A 206 48.36 -55.47 -135.09
N LYS A 207 48.21 -56.81 -135.12
CA LYS A 207 47.98 -57.61 -133.90
C LYS A 207 49.09 -57.45 -132.85
N LEU A 208 50.33 -57.18 -133.27
CA LEU A 208 51.44 -56.86 -132.37
C LEU A 208 51.35 -55.42 -131.80
N SER A 209 50.72 -54.49 -132.52
CA SER A 209 50.43 -53.12 -132.04
C SER A 209 49.34 -53.14 -130.95
N ASP A 210 48.28 -53.91 -131.16
CA ASP A 210 47.18 -54.07 -130.21
C ASP A 210 47.69 -54.74 -128.92
N ALA A 211 48.40 -55.87 -129.04
CA ALA A 211 49.03 -56.54 -127.90
C ALA A 211 50.03 -55.63 -127.15
N ARG A 212 50.75 -54.75 -127.86
CA ARG A 212 51.63 -53.73 -127.25
C ARG A 212 50.87 -52.58 -126.56
N THR A 213 49.58 -52.45 -126.80
CA THR A 213 48.70 -51.46 -126.18
C THR A 213 48.00 -52.06 -124.97
N ASP A 214 47.50 -53.29 -125.06
CA ASP A 214 47.01 -54.07 -123.91
C ASP A 214 48.08 -54.26 -122.83
N ILE A 215 49.32 -54.63 -123.21
CA ILE A 215 50.45 -54.75 -122.28
C ILE A 215 50.78 -53.41 -121.60
N ARG A 216 50.45 -52.28 -122.24
CA ARG A 216 50.62 -50.93 -121.67
C ARG A 216 49.52 -50.66 -120.63
N TYR A 217 48.27 -50.93 -120.97
CA TYR A 217 47.12 -50.83 -120.06
C TYR A 217 47.28 -51.75 -118.84
N LEU A 218 47.70 -53.00 -119.03
CA LEU A 218 47.94 -53.96 -117.94
C LEU A 218 49.11 -53.56 -117.04
N LYS A 219 50.13 -52.86 -117.57
CA LYS A 219 51.18 -52.25 -116.74
C LYS A 219 50.66 -51.06 -115.95
N GLN A 220 49.83 -50.20 -116.55
CA GLN A 220 49.25 -49.04 -115.88
C GLN A 220 48.34 -49.48 -114.74
N ASN A 221 47.35 -50.34 -115.01
CA ASN A 221 46.43 -50.89 -113.99
C ASN A 221 47.18 -51.58 -112.82
N LYS A 222 48.38 -52.14 -113.05
CA LYS A 222 49.22 -52.70 -111.99
C LYS A 222 49.96 -51.64 -111.18
N ALA A 223 50.36 -50.52 -111.77
CA ALA A 223 50.88 -49.37 -111.05
C ALA A 223 49.79 -48.70 -110.21
N ASP A 224 48.62 -48.42 -110.81
CA ASP A 224 47.47 -47.79 -110.16
C ASP A 224 46.98 -48.61 -108.94
N LYS A 225 47.02 -49.95 -109.04
CA LYS A 225 46.72 -50.86 -107.92
C LYS A 225 47.74 -50.73 -106.77
N VAL A 226 49.03 -50.61 -107.07
CA VAL A 226 50.08 -50.43 -106.05
C VAL A 226 49.98 -49.05 -105.40
N GLU A 227 49.61 -48.02 -106.18
CA GLU A 227 49.39 -46.67 -105.67
C GLU A 227 48.15 -46.62 -104.75
N THR A 228 47.06 -47.30 -105.10
CA THR A 228 45.88 -47.43 -104.22
C THR A 228 46.14 -48.29 -102.98
N GLU A 229 46.93 -49.37 -103.06
CA GLU A 229 47.34 -50.15 -101.87
C GLU A 229 48.24 -49.32 -100.93
N ASN A 230 49.15 -48.49 -101.47
CA ASN A 230 49.96 -47.57 -100.67
C ASN A 230 49.12 -46.44 -100.03
N ALA A 231 48.15 -45.89 -100.77
CA ALA A 231 47.21 -44.91 -100.24
C ALA A 231 46.34 -45.51 -99.12
N LEU A 232 45.85 -46.74 -99.29
CA LEU A 232 45.05 -47.45 -98.29
C LEU A 232 45.86 -47.76 -97.01
N ASN A 233 47.12 -48.17 -97.16
CA ASN A 233 48.02 -48.35 -96.02
C ASN A 233 48.27 -47.03 -95.26
N THR A 234 48.51 -45.93 -96.00
CA THR A 234 48.71 -44.60 -95.42
C THR A 234 47.44 -44.10 -94.70
N LEU A 235 46.27 -44.35 -95.27
CA LEU A 235 44.98 -44.04 -94.65
C LEU A 235 44.75 -44.86 -93.38
N THR A 236 45.07 -46.17 -93.41
CA THR A 236 44.95 -47.08 -92.26
C THR A 236 45.84 -46.63 -91.10
N THR A 237 47.09 -46.25 -91.37
CA THR A 237 48.00 -45.69 -90.35
C THR A 237 47.44 -44.38 -89.77
N ARG A 238 46.95 -43.46 -90.62
CA ARG A 238 46.32 -42.21 -90.15
C ARG A 238 45.09 -42.45 -89.28
N ILE A 239 44.22 -43.40 -89.65
CA ILE A 239 43.04 -43.77 -88.86
C ILE A 239 43.48 -44.33 -87.49
N ALA A 240 44.51 -45.18 -87.43
CA ALA A 240 45.05 -45.68 -86.16
C ALA A 240 45.66 -44.56 -85.29
N THR A 241 46.31 -43.55 -85.89
CA THR A 241 46.79 -42.35 -85.19
C THR A 241 45.63 -41.53 -84.62
N GLU A 242 44.61 -41.20 -85.43
CA GLU A 242 43.50 -40.35 -84.95
C GLU A 242 42.58 -41.08 -83.96
N GLU A 243 42.41 -42.40 -84.08
CA GLU A 243 41.71 -43.21 -83.08
C GLU A 243 42.48 -43.26 -81.74
N THR A 244 43.81 -43.06 -81.77
CA THR A 244 44.65 -42.88 -80.58
C THR A 244 44.52 -41.46 -80.02
N ASN A 245 44.56 -40.43 -80.88
CA ASN A 245 44.36 -39.03 -80.50
C ASN A 245 42.98 -38.80 -79.88
N ARG A 246 41.92 -39.38 -80.45
CA ARG A 246 40.56 -39.34 -79.93
C ARG A 246 40.50 -39.89 -78.51
N LYS A 247 41.08 -41.07 -78.27
CA LYS A 247 41.14 -41.69 -76.93
C LYS A 247 42.00 -40.91 -75.93
N ALA A 248 43.04 -40.21 -76.39
CA ALA A 248 43.81 -39.29 -75.57
C ALA A 248 42.98 -38.06 -75.17
N ASN A 249 42.32 -37.43 -76.14
CA ASN A 249 41.44 -36.27 -75.92
C ASN A 249 40.24 -36.61 -75.04
N GLU A 250 39.64 -37.80 -75.20
CA GLU A 250 38.57 -38.28 -74.33
C GLU A 250 39.05 -38.47 -72.89
N ARG A 251 40.24 -39.03 -72.68
CA ARG A 251 40.85 -39.13 -71.33
C ARG A 251 41.14 -37.77 -70.71
N ILE A 252 41.63 -36.81 -71.51
CA ILE A 252 41.85 -35.43 -71.06
C ILE A 252 40.52 -34.77 -70.70
N LEU A 253 39.47 -34.95 -71.51
CA LEU A 253 38.15 -34.39 -71.24
C LEU A 253 37.54 -34.95 -69.95
N HIS A 254 37.61 -36.27 -69.72
CA HIS A 254 37.16 -36.88 -68.47
C HIS A 254 37.97 -36.35 -67.27
N LYS A 255 39.31 -36.32 -67.38
CA LYS A 255 40.17 -35.76 -66.33
C LYS A 255 39.83 -34.30 -66.00
N ASN A 256 39.58 -33.47 -67.02
CA ASN A 256 39.19 -32.07 -66.82
C ASN A 256 37.80 -31.94 -66.16
N ILE A 257 36.85 -32.83 -66.51
CA ILE A 257 35.53 -32.90 -65.87
C ILE A 257 35.67 -33.31 -64.39
N ASP A 258 36.48 -34.31 -64.10
CA ASP A 258 36.75 -34.77 -62.72
C ASP A 258 37.45 -33.68 -61.89
N GLU A 259 38.41 -32.94 -62.47
CA GLU A 259 39.09 -31.82 -61.82
C GLU A 259 38.12 -30.64 -61.55
N VAL A 260 37.26 -30.29 -62.51
CA VAL A 260 36.22 -29.25 -62.31
C VAL A 260 35.19 -29.68 -61.26
N ASN A 261 34.76 -30.94 -61.26
CA ASN A 261 33.86 -31.49 -60.25
C ASN A 261 34.51 -31.48 -58.86
N ALA A 262 35.80 -31.82 -58.76
CA ALA A 262 36.56 -31.74 -57.52
C ALA A 262 36.77 -30.30 -57.01
N GLU A 263 36.92 -29.31 -57.91
CA GLU A 263 36.92 -27.89 -57.53
C GLU A 263 35.54 -27.40 -57.05
N LEU A 264 34.48 -27.78 -57.74
CA LEU A 264 33.11 -27.43 -57.35
C LEU A 264 32.76 -28.03 -55.98
N ALA A 265 33.18 -29.28 -55.71
CA ALA A 265 33.03 -29.90 -54.40
C ALA A 265 33.81 -29.17 -53.29
N LYS A 266 35.01 -28.65 -53.59
CA LYS A 266 35.80 -27.82 -52.64
C LYS A 266 35.18 -26.43 -52.41
N LYS A 267 34.59 -25.81 -53.44
CA LYS A 267 33.88 -24.52 -53.31
C LYS A 267 32.54 -24.66 -52.59
N ALA A 268 31.89 -25.82 -52.68
CA ALA A 268 30.65 -26.14 -51.97
C ALA A 268 30.91 -26.60 -50.51
N ASP A 269 31.70 -25.84 -49.75
CA ASP A 269 32.09 -26.21 -48.38
C ASP A 269 30.92 -26.12 -47.38
N LYS A 270 30.20 -27.25 -47.27
CA LYS A 270 29.15 -27.46 -46.27
C LYS A 270 29.68 -27.39 -44.83
N THR A 271 30.99 -27.56 -44.61
CA THR A 271 31.61 -27.47 -43.28
C THR A 271 31.52 -26.04 -42.74
N THR A 272 32.01 -25.06 -43.51
CA THR A 272 31.89 -23.63 -43.18
C THR A 272 30.43 -23.21 -43.06
N VAL A 273 29.54 -23.65 -43.96
CA VAL A 273 28.10 -23.29 -43.88
C VAL A 273 27.44 -23.86 -42.62
N ASN A 274 27.74 -25.09 -42.23
CA ASN A 274 27.21 -25.69 -41.01
C ASN A 274 27.81 -25.07 -39.74
N ALA A 275 29.10 -24.71 -39.76
CA ALA A 275 29.74 -23.98 -38.66
C ALA A 275 29.08 -22.60 -38.45
N LEU A 276 28.93 -21.80 -39.52
CA LEU A 276 28.25 -20.50 -39.47
C LEU A 276 26.79 -20.62 -38.99
N LYS A 277 26.09 -21.72 -39.33
CA LYS A 277 24.74 -21.99 -38.83
C LYS A 277 24.72 -22.35 -37.33
N SER A 278 25.71 -23.11 -36.86
CA SER A 278 25.91 -23.41 -35.44
C SER A 278 26.20 -22.13 -34.65
N ASP A 279 27.09 -21.29 -35.15
CA ASP A 279 27.44 -20.01 -34.53
C ASP A 279 26.27 -19.02 -34.53
N LEU A 280 25.44 -19.02 -35.57
CA LEU A 280 24.21 -18.22 -35.64
C LEU A 280 23.19 -18.65 -34.56
N GLU A 281 22.99 -19.95 -34.35
CA GLU A 281 22.06 -20.42 -33.31
C GLU A 281 22.65 -20.19 -31.90
N ASN A 282 23.94 -20.47 -31.69
CA ASN A 282 24.67 -20.15 -30.45
C ASN A 282 24.64 -18.64 -30.09
N THR A 283 24.68 -17.75 -31.07
CA THR A 283 24.60 -16.29 -30.83
C THR A 283 23.16 -15.81 -30.62
N LYS A 284 22.18 -16.45 -31.26
CA LYS A 284 20.75 -16.24 -31.05
C LYS A 284 20.30 -16.69 -29.65
N ASP A 285 20.82 -17.79 -29.12
CA ASP A 285 20.55 -18.26 -27.76
C ASP A 285 21.13 -17.29 -26.73
N LYS A 286 22.42 -16.93 -26.86
CA LYS A 286 23.06 -15.88 -26.03
C LYS A 286 22.31 -14.54 -26.08
N LEU A 287 21.73 -14.19 -27.23
CA LEU A 287 20.88 -13.01 -27.38
C LEU A 287 19.51 -13.16 -26.68
N SER A 288 18.97 -14.38 -26.60
CA SER A 288 17.75 -14.70 -25.83
C SER A 288 17.99 -14.56 -24.32
N ASP A 289 19.12 -15.06 -23.83
CA ASP A 289 19.54 -14.96 -22.43
C ASP A 289 19.77 -13.49 -22.05
N ALA A 290 20.56 -12.76 -22.84
CA ALA A 290 20.78 -11.33 -22.61
C ALA A 290 19.48 -10.50 -22.66
N ARG A 291 18.51 -10.87 -23.51
CA ARG A 291 17.15 -10.27 -23.52
C ARG A 291 16.30 -10.64 -22.31
N THR A 292 16.68 -11.67 -21.55
CA THR A 292 16.05 -12.10 -20.30
C THR A 292 16.68 -11.38 -19.11
N ASP A 293 18.00 -11.29 -19.06
CA ASP A 293 18.73 -10.49 -18.07
C ASP A 293 18.35 -9.00 -18.15
N ILE A 294 18.25 -8.43 -19.36
CA ILE A 294 17.78 -7.05 -19.56
C ILE A 294 16.33 -6.85 -19.08
N ARG A 295 15.49 -7.90 -19.05
CA ARG A 295 14.14 -7.83 -18.45
C ARG A 295 14.22 -7.81 -16.93
N TYR A 296 14.98 -8.71 -16.30
CA TYR A 296 15.19 -8.71 -14.85
C TYR A 296 15.82 -7.41 -14.36
N LEU A 297 16.86 -6.90 -15.03
CA LEU A 297 17.49 -5.63 -14.68
C LEU A 297 16.55 -4.42 -14.83
N LYS A 298 15.59 -4.46 -15.77
CA LYS A 298 14.53 -3.44 -15.88
C LYS A 298 13.52 -3.55 -14.74
N GLN A 299 13.11 -4.76 -14.36
CA GLN A 299 12.19 -4.98 -13.25
C GLN A 299 12.81 -4.52 -11.93
N ASN A 300 14.00 -5.02 -11.59
CA ASN A 300 14.72 -4.64 -10.37
C ASN A 300 14.95 -3.11 -10.26
N LYS A 301 15.08 -2.41 -11.41
CA LYS A 301 15.16 -0.94 -11.44
C LYS A 301 13.81 -0.26 -11.17
N ALA A 302 12.70 -0.82 -11.63
CA ALA A 302 11.36 -0.34 -11.30
C ALA A 302 11.06 -0.56 -9.80
N ASP A 303 11.31 -1.76 -9.28
CA ASP A 303 11.11 -2.12 -7.87
C ASP A 303 11.94 -1.22 -6.93
N LYS A 304 13.16 -0.86 -7.34
CA LYS A 304 14.00 0.10 -6.62
C LYS A 304 13.40 1.51 -6.59
N VAL A 305 12.82 1.98 -7.70
CA VAL A 305 12.15 3.30 -7.74
C VAL A 305 10.86 3.30 -6.91
N GLU A 306 10.11 2.20 -6.91
CA GLU A 306 8.90 2.08 -6.07
C GLU A 306 9.25 2.06 -4.57
N THR A 307 10.29 1.32 -4.18
CA THR A 307 10.77 1.30 -2.79
C THR A 307 11.39 2.63 -2.35
N GLU A 308 12.08 3.36 -3.24
CA GLU A 308 12.54 4.73 -2.97
C GLU A 308 11.37 5.72 -2.78
N ASN A 309 10.32 5.62 -3.60
CA ASN A 309 9.12 6.44 -3.44
C ASN A 309 8.35 6.13 -2.15
N ALA A 310 8.27 4.86 -1.76
CA ALA A 310 7.68 4.44 -0.49
C ALA A 310 8.49 4.96 0.71
N LEU A 311 9.83 4.88 0.65
CA LEU A 311 10.73 5.40 1.69
C LEU A 311 10.63 6.92 1.85
N ASN A 312 10.59 7.66 0.73
CA ASN A 312 10.38 9.11 0.75
C ASN A 312 9.03 9.46 1.41
N THR A 313 7.96 8.76 1.02
CA THR A 313 6.61 8.94 1.59
C THR A 313 6.59 8.67 3.10
N LEU A 314 7.26 7.60 3.55
CA LEU A 314 7.38 7.28 4.98
C LEU A 314 8.17 8.35 5.73
N THR A 315 9.27 8.84 5.16
CA THR A 315 10.11 9.90 5.73
C THR A 315 9.33 11.20 5.95
N THR A 316 8.52 11.65 4.97
CA THR A 316 7.64 12.82 5.13
C THR A 316 6.59 12.60 6.22
N ARG A 317 6.01 11.39 6.33
CA ARG A 317 5.03 11.06 7.36
C ARG A 317 5.65 11.07 8.76
N ILE A 318 6.86 10.53 8.93
CA ILE A 318 7.61 10.56 10.20
C ILE A 318 7.90 12.00 10.63
N ALA A 319 8.45 12.84 9.74
CA ALA A 319 8.73 14.24 10.07
C ALA A 319 7.47 15.05 10.43
N THR A 320 6.34 14.74 9.78
CA THR A 320 5.03 15.35 10.11
C THR A 320 4.56 14.91 11.49
N GLU A 321 4.65 13.61 11.80
CA GLU A 321 4.19 13.07 13.08
C GLU A 321 5.09 13.50 14.25
N GLU A 322 6.40 13.59 14.05
CA GLU A 322 7.33 14.15 15.04
C GLU A 322 7.02 15.63 15.34
N THR A 323 6.60 16.40 14.34
CA THR A 323 6.15 17.79 14.50
C THR A 323 4.83 17.86 15.27
N ASN A 324 3.85 17.01 14.92
CA ASN A 324 2.57 16.90 15.63
C ASN A 324 2.77 16.54 17.11
N ARG A 325 3.61 15.53 17.38
CA ARG A 325 3.96 15.11 18.73
C ARG A 325 4.60 16.24 19.54
N LYS A 326 5.61 16.93 18.98
CA LYS A 326 6.26 18.07 19.64
C LYS A 326 5.28 19.22 19.92
N ALA A 327 4.25 19.42 19.10
CA ALA A 327 3.19 20.40 19.36
C ALA A 327 2.25 19.92 20.50
N ASN A 328 1.78 18.67 20.44
CA ASN A 328 0.91 18.08 21.46
C ASN A 328 1.60 18.00 22.84
N GLU A 329 2.88 17.63 22.87
CA GLU A 329 3.70 17.58 24.08
C GLU A 329 3.85 18.97 24.71
N ARG A 330 4.00 20.04 23.92
CA ARG A 330 4.00 21.44 24.43
C ARG A 330 2.65 21.85 25.01
N ILE A 331 1.54 21.49 24.35
CA ILE A 331 0.18 21.77 24.83
C ILE A 331 -0.07 21.03 26.16
N LEU A 332 0.30 19.75 26.24
CA LEU A 332 0.16 18.96 27.47
C LEU A 332 0.98 19.55 28.62
N HIS A 333 2.24 19.93 28.40
CA HIS A 333 3.04 20.61 29.42
C HIS A 333 2.41 21.93 29.86
N LYS A 334 1.88 22.75 28.93
CA LYS A 334 1.20 23.99 29.29
C LYS A 334 -0.02 23.73 30.17
N ASN A 335 -0.90 22.82 29.76
CA ASN A 335 -2.11 22.49 30.51
C ASN A 335 -1.79 21.95 31.91
N ILE A 336 -0.73 21.15 32.05
CA ILE A 336 -0.25 20.65 33.36
C ILE A 336 0.26 21.81 34.23
N GLN A 337 0.99 22.77 33.67
CA GLN A 337 1.46 23.95 34.43
C GLN A 337 0.30 24.88 34.82
N ASP A 338 -0.65 25.14 33.92
CA ASP A 338 -1.86 25.92 34.21
C ASP A 338 -2.66 25.30 35.38
N GLU A 339 -2.83 23.97 35.36
CA GLU A 339 -3.51 23.19 36.41
C GLU A 339 -2.75 23.19 37.75
N ILE A 340 -1.41 23.10 37.72
CA ILE A 340 -0.57 23.19 38.93
C ILE A 340 -0.75 24.56 39.58
N SER A 341 -0.57 25.66 38.84
CA SER A 341 -0.71 27.01 39.40
C SER A 341 -2.13 27.34 39.86
N ALA A 342 -3.16 26.76 39.21
CA ALA A 342 -4.54 26.84 39.68
C ALA A 342 -4.74 26.12 41.03
N ARG A 343 -4.16 24.93 41.22
CA ARG A 343 -4.21 24.17 42.48
C ARG A 343 -3.44 24.86 43.61
N GLU A 344 -2.20 25.29 43.35
CA GLU A 344 -1.40 26.05 44.32
C GLU A 344 -2.16 27.30 44.81
N SER A 345 -2.80 28.02 43.90
CA SER A 345 -3.64 29.19 44.23
C SER A 345 -4.86 28.81 45.08
N ALA A 346 -5.52 27.69 44.77
CA ALA A 346 -6.68 27.20 45.51
C ALA A 346 -6.30 26.71 46.93
N ASP A 347 -5.20 25.97 47.06
CA ASP A 347 -4.71 25.45 48.34
C ASP A 347 -4.21 26.57 49.26
N HIS A 348 -3.56 27.61 48.72
CA HIS A 348 -3.24 28.83 49.46
C HIS A 348 -4.52 29.57 49.91
N ALA A 349 -5.53 29.70 49.04
CA ALA A 349 -6.79 30.36 49.39
C ALA A 349 -7.60 29.57 50.43
N LEU A 350 -7.58 28.23 50.38
CA LEU A 350 -8.19 27.36 51.38
C LEU A 350 -7.46 27.46 52.73
N SER A 351 -6.12 27.40 52.71
CA SER A 351 -5.30 27.55 53.92
C SER A 351 -5.57 28.88 54.62
N ALA A 352 -5.61 29.99 53.88
CA ALA A 352 -5.92 31.31 54.43
C ALA A 352 -7.33 31.39 55.05
N ARG A 353 -8.32 30.71 54.46
CA ARG A 353 -9.68 30.61 55.03
C ARG A 353 -9.71 29.78 56.31
N ILE A 354 -8.96 28.68 56.37
CA ILE A 354 -8.86 27.84 57.57
C ILE A 354 -8.25 28.63 58.73
N THR A 355 -7.12 29.32 58.52
CA THR A 355 -6.48 30.15 59.56
C THR A 355 -7.39 31.31 60.02
N ALA A 356 -8.17 31.91 59.11
CA ALA A 356 -9.13 32.95 59.47
C ALA A 356 -10.28 32.42 60.33
N GLU A 357 -10.88 31.29 59.95
CA GLU A 357 -11.94 30.61 60.71
C GLU A 357 -11.45 30.11 62.08
N GLU A 358 -10.23 29.57 62.14
CA GLU A 358 -9.57 29.16 63.38
C GLU A 358 -9.37 30.35 64.34
N THR A 359 -8.94 31.50 63.82
CA THR A 359 -8.81 32.75 64.59
C THR A 359 -10.15 33.23 65.13
N VAL A 360 -11.19 33.25 64.28
CA VAL A 360 -12.56 33.66 64.67
C VAL A 360 -13.14 32.74 65.75
N ARG A 361 -12.87 31.43 65.68
CA ARG A 361 -13.27 30.45 66.71
C ARG A 361 -12.52 30.66 68.02
N ALA A 362 -11.20 30.78 67.98
CA ALA A 362 -10.40 31.04 69.18
C ALA A 362 -10.83 32.33 69.91
N GLU A 363 -11.19 33.38 69.16
CA GLU A 363 -11.80 34.57 69.75
C GLU A 363 -13.19 34.32 70.34
N ALA A 364 -14.03 33.51 69.69
CA ALA A 364 -15.39 33.21 70.14
C ALA A 364 -15.37 32.40 71.44
N ASP A 365 -14.54 31.36 71.51
CA ASP A 365 -14.36 30.54 72.71
C ASP A 365 -13.80 31.40 73.86
N ALA A 366 -12.81 32.27 73.57
CA ALA A 366 -12.31 33.24 74.55
C ALA A 366 -13.36 34.31 74.97
N ARG A 367 -14.41 34.57 74.19
CA ARG A 367 -15.57 35.39 74.62
C ARG A 367 -16.48 34.57 75.53
N HIS A 368 -16.88 33.37 75.12
CA HIS A 368 -17.74 32.47 75.90
C HIS A 368 -17.12 32.13 77.26
N ASP A 369 -15.80 31.90 77.36
CA ASP A 369 -15.11 31.66 78.63
C ASP A 369 -15.24 32.83 79.62
N ARG A 370 -15.14 34.08 79.13
CA ARG A 370 -15.30 35.28 79.97
C ARG A 370 -16.74 35.46 80.42
N GLU A 371 -17.69 35.20 79.53
CA GLU A 371 -19.14 35.24 79.83
C GLU A 371 -19.52 34.16 80.85
N LEU A 372 -18.99 32.94 80.70
CA LEU A 372 -19.19 31.83 81.63
C LEU A 372 -18.56 32.09 83.00
N GLN A 373 -17.37 32.68 83.06
CA GLN A 373 -16.74 33.11 84.32
C GLN A 373 -17.57 34.21 85.01
N ALA A 374 -18.02 35.22 84.27
CA ALA A 374 -18.88 36.28 84.81
C ALA A 374 -20.23 35.74 85.31
N ALA A 375 -20.87 34.83 84.55
CA ALA A 375 -22.10 34.16 84.96
C ALA A 375 -21.88 33.30 86.22
N THR A 376 -20.77 32.57 86.30
CA THR A 376 -20.41 31.76 87.48
C THR A 376 -20.21 32.62 88.73
N GLN A 377 -19.53 33.77 88.60
CA GLN A 377 -19.36 34.72 89.70
C GLN A 377 -20.71 35.31 90.13
N ASN A 378 -21.54 35.77 89.19
CA ASN A 378 -22.88 36.30 89.47
C ASN A 378 -23.78 35.28 90.19
N VAL A 379 -23.72 33.99 89.80
CA VAL A 379 -24.43 32.91 90.48
C VAL A 379 -23.88 32.66 91.89
N SER A 380 -22.56 32.77 92.10
CA SER A 380 -21.93 32.64 93.42
C SER A 380 -22.35 33.75 94.37
N ASP A 381 -22.35 35.00 93.89
CA ASP A 381 -22.77 36.17 94.67
C ASP A 381 -24.27 36.15 94.96
N LEU A 382 -25.13 35.80 93.98
CA LEU A 382 -26.56 35.61 94.20
C LEU A 382 -26.84 34.49 95.22
N GLN A 383 -26.10 33.38 95.17
CA GLN A 383 -26.20 32.33 96.18
C GLN A 383 -25.78 32.80 97.58
N LYS A 384 -24.90 33.80 97.69
CA LYS A 384 -24.52 34.40 98.97
C LYS A 384 -25.59 35.38 99.47
N GLU A 385 -26.08 36.27 98.60
CA GLU A 385 -27.16 37.21 98.89
C GLU A 385 -28.43 36.48 99.35
N VAL A 386 -28.81 35.38 98.69
CA VAL A 386 -29.96 34.54 99.10
C VAL A 386 -29.75 33.91 100.48
N LYS A 387 -28.55 33.40 100.80
CA LYS A 387 -28.24 32.85 102.14
C LYS A 387 -28.29 33.93 103.22
N ASN A 388 -27.75 35.11 102.92
CA ASN A 388 -27.74 36.26 103.81
C ASN A 388 -29.16 36.78 104.07
N THR A 389 -29.95 36.98 103.01
CA THR A 389 -31.37 37.37 103.07
C THR A 389 -32.20 36.37 103.87
N THR A 390 -32.03 35.07 103.63
CA THR A 390 -32.74 34.02 104.41
C THR A 390 -32.36 34.05 105.88
N SER A 391 -31.07 34.26 106.19
CA SER A 391 -30.58 34.40 107.57
C SER A 391 -31.14 35.65 108.26
N MET A 392 -31.20 36.79 107.54
CA MET A 392 -31.82 38.03 108.01
C MET A 392 -33.31 37.87 108.30
N THR A 393 -34.06 37.19 107.41
CA THR A 393 -35.48 36.88 107.63
C THR A 393 -35.68 35.98 108.85
N ALA A 394 -34.81 34.98 109.05
CA ALA A 394 -34.85 34.14 110.25
C ALA A 394 -34.53 34.93 111.54
N ALA A 395 -33.57 35.86 111.49
CA ALA A 395 -33.25 36.74 112.62
C ALA A 395 -34.40 37.70 112.96
N LEU A 396 -35.06 38.28 111.95
CA LEU A 396 -36.26 39.11 112.12
C LEU A 396 -37.45 38.30 112.68
N ALA A 397 -37.61 37.03 112.26
CA ALA A 397 -38.65 36.14 112.80
C ALA A 397 -38.36 35.63 114.23
N ALA A 398 -37.15 35.83 114.75
CA ALA A 398 -36.81 35.60 116.14
C ALA A 398 -37.20 36.79 117.06
N LEU A 399 -37.46 37.98 116.50
CA LEU A 399 -37.94 39.14 117.26
C LEU A 399 -39.37 38.90 117.75
N LYS A 400 -39.51 38.55 119.03
CA LYS A 400 -40.79 38.18 119.65
C LYS A 400 -41.04 39.06 120.88
N PRO A 401 -42.09 39.89 120.89
CA PRO A 401 -42.47 40.67 122.07
C PRO A 401 -42.86 39.76 123.24
N LEU A 402 -42.53 40.21 124.45
CA LEU A 402 -43.06 39.66 125.69
C LEU A 402 -44.51 40.12 125.88
N THR A 403 -45.27 39.39 126.72
CA THR A 403 -46.64 39.74 127.08
C THR A 403 -46.78 41.19 127.57
N TYR A 404 -47.92 41.81 127.29
CA TYR A 404 -48.23 43.19 127.69
C TYR A 404 -47.97 43.46 129.17
N ASN A 405 -47.30 44.57 129.45
CA ASN A 405 -47.16 45.17 130.77
C ASN A 405 -47.56 46.66 130.66
N PRO A 406 -48.56 47.16 131.41
CA PRO A 406 -48.96 48.57 131.35
C PRO A 406 -47.86 49.55 131.82
N GLU A 407 -46.92 49.11 132.67
CA GLU A 407 -45.80 49.94 133.15
C GLU A 407 -44.61 49.93 132.18
N ALA A 408 -44.58 49.01 131.20
CA ALA A 408 -43.52 48.87 130.21
C ALA A 408 -44.11 48.61 128.80
N PRO A 409 -44.78 49.61 128.19
CA PRO A 409 -45.44 49.44 126.89
C PRO A 409 -44.46 49.35 125.71
N ILE A 410 -43.23 49.86 125.86
CA ILE A 410 -42.15 49.73 124.87
C ILE A 410 -41.22 48.57 125.26
N GLN A 411 -40.86 47.73 124.30
CA GLN A 411 -39.93 46.61 124.47
C GLN A 411 -38.86 46.62 123.37
N ILE A 412 -37.62 46.29 123.74
CA ILE A 412 -36.50 46.11 122.82
C ILE A 412 -36.28 44.60 122.61
N MET A 413 -36.11 44.19 121.36
CA MET A 413 -35.92 42.81 120.95
C MET A 413 -34.58 42.65 120.24
N ALA A 414 -33.93 41.51 120.44
CA ALA A 414 -32.77 41.07 119.66
C ALA A 414 -33.00 39.66 119.13
N GLY A 415 -32.54 39.40 117.91
CA GLY A 415 -32.74 38.13 117.20
C GLY A 415 -31.49 37.66 116.49
N TYR A 416 -31.38 36.35 116.29
CA TYR A 416 -30.29 35.72 115.55
C TYR A 416 -30.86 34.65 114.63
N GLY A 417 -30.36 34.60 113.40
CA GLY A 417 -30.77 33.64 112.38
C GLY A 417 -29.56 33.10 111.65
N ASN A 418 -29.58 31.80 111.33
CA ASN A 418 -28.57 31.15 110.50
C ASN A 418 -29.26 30.36 109.39
N TYR A 419 -28.72 30.43 108.17
CA TYR A 419 -29.15 29.61 107.06
C TYR A 419 -27.95 29.15 106.23
N ARG A 420 -27.77 27.81 106.16
CA ARG A 420 -26.72 27.12 105.37
C ARG A 420 -25.32 27.72 105.56
N GLY A 421 -24.97 28.04 106.82
CA GLY A 421 -23.65 28.53 107.20
C GLY A 421 -23.45 30.05 107.12
N GLN A 422 -24.44 30.82 106.65
CA GLN A 422 -24.47 32.27 106.86
C GLN A 422 -25.30 32.62 108.09
N SER A 423 -24.97 33.74 108.74
CA SER A 423 -25.62 34.22 109.95
C SER A 423 -26.00 35.69 109.85
N ALA A 424 -27.09 36.06 110.50
CA ALA A 424 -27.54 37.44 110.64
C ALA A 424 -27.97 37.73 112.09
N ALA A 425 -27.79 38.98 112.49
CA ALA A 425 -28.37 39.52 113.72
C ALA A 425 -29.51 40.48 113.37
N ALA A 426 -30.49 40.60 114.27
CA ALA A 426 -31.61 41.52 114.17
C ALA A 426 -31.81 42.28 115.48
N LEU A 427 -32.26 43.53 115.37
CA LEU A 427 -32.71 44.38 116.47
C LEU A 427 -34.09 44.92 116.13
N GLY A 428 -34.96 45.05 117.13
CA GLY A 428 -36.32 45.55 116.92
C GLY A 428 -36.96 46.18 118.13
N LEU A 429 -38.07 46.87 117.88
CA LEU A 429 -38.86 47.58 118.86
C LEU A 429 -40.31 47.12 118.76
N ALA A 430 -40.95 46.95 119.90
CA ALA A 430 -42.37 46.66 120.02
C ALA A 430 -43.03 47.67 120.95
N TYR A 431 -44.24 48.11 120.60
CA TYR A 431 -45.05 49.05 121.35
C TYR A 431 -46.47 48.50 121.49
N TYR A 432 -46.91 48.32 122.74
CA TYR A 432 -48.29 48.01 123.07
C TYR A 432 -49.05 49.28 123.43
N LYS A 433 -50.13 49.60 122.69
CA LYS A 433 -51.09 50.63 123.13
C LYS A 433 -52.02 50.11 124.24
N ASN A 434 -52.29 48.80 124.25
CA ASN A 434 -53.00 48.08 125.32
C ASN A 434 -52.80 46.56 125.15
N GLU A 435 -53.32 45.76 126.08
CA GLU A 435 -53.27 44.29 126.07
C GLU A 435 -53.81 43.61 124.78
N ASN A 436 -54.55 44.33 123.95
CA ASN A 436 -55.17 43.83 122.73
C ASN A 436 -54.54 44.38 121.44
N ASN A 437 -53.58 45.30 121.52
CA ASN A 437 -53.05 46.04 120.37
C ASN A 437 -51.53 46.27 120.45
N LEU A 438 -50.81 45.73 119.47
CA LEU A 438 -49.35 45.71 119.36
C LEU A 438 -48.88 46.23 117.99
N LEU A 439 -47.94 47.17 117.98
CA LEU A 439 -47.10 47.53 116.84
C LEU A 439 -45.69 46.95 117.06
N HIS A 440 -45.06 46.39 116.02
CA HIS A 440 -43.65 46.00 116.07
C HIS A 440 -42.92 46.36 114.78
N MET A 441 -41.61 46.57 114.88
CA MET A 441 -40.70 46.80 113.76
C MET A 441 -39.29 46.31 114.10
N GLY A 442 -38.47 46.04 113.08
CA GLY A 442 -37.11 45.57 113.27
C GLY A 442 -36.25 45.70 112.02
N VAL A 443 -34.93 45.67 112.24
CA VAL A 443 -33.88 45.70 111.23
C VAL A 443 -32.91 44.55 111.45
N SER A 444 -32.27 44.06 110.40
CA SER A 444 -31.31 42.97 110.47
C SER A 444 -30.15 43.14 109.48
N TYR A 445 -29.04 42.48 109.78
CA TYR A 445 -27.77 42.64 109.07
C TYR A 445 -27.03 41.30 108.91
N ALA A 446 -26.51 41.03 107.70
CA ALA A 446 -25.75 39.83 107.37
C ALA A 446 -24.32 40.12 106.87
N GLY A 447 -23.57 40.91 107.65
CA GLY A 447 -22.10 41.01 107.56
C GLY A 447 -21.55 41.89 106.44
N ASN A 448 -22.10 41.83 105.22
CA ASN A 448 -21.37 42.22 104.01
C ASN A 448 -21.93 43.41 103.20
N LYS A 449 -23.10 43.96 103.61
CA LYS A 449 -23.85 45.15 103.13
C LYS A 449 -25.36 44.92 103.29
N ASP A 450 -25.75 43.66 103.21
CA ASP A 450 -27.15 43.23 103.18
C ASP A 450 -27.86 43.63 104.48
N VAL A 451 -28.97 44.36 104.30
CA VAL A 451 -29.87 44.83 105.35
C VAL A 451 -31.30 44.49 104.96
N ALA A 452 -32.11 44.06 105.93
CA ALA A 452 -33.54 43.87 105.76
C ALA A 452 -34.30 44.45 106.96
N ALA A 453 -35.53 44.89 106.73
CA ALA A 453 -36.38 45.46 107.76
C ALA A 453 -37.79 44.87 107.71
N ASN A 454 -38.47 44.81 108.85
CA ASN A 454 -39.88 44.45 108.94
C ASN A 454 -40.66 45.47 109.80
N ALA A 455 -41.98 45.50 109.59
CA ALA A 455 -42.92 46.20 110.44
C ALA A 455 -44.27 45.46 110.38
N GLY A 456 -45.02 45.45 111.47
CA GLY A 456 -46.30 44.75 111.55
C GLY A 456 -47.15 45.21 112.73
N ILE A 457 -48.47 45.05 112.59
CA ILE A 457 -49.46 45.35 113.62
C ILE A 457 -50.20 44.05 113.96
N THR A 458 -50.51 43.85 115.24
CA THR A 458 -51.22 42.68 115.74
C THR A 458 -52.32 43.14 116.70
N TRP A 459 -53.55 42.70 116.42
CA TRP A 459 -54.72 42.92 117.26
C TRP A 459 -55.32 41.58 117.70
N ARG A 460 -55.83 41.52 118.94
CA ARG A 460 -56.53 40.35 119.47
C ARG A 460 -58.00 40.42 119.07
N VAL A 461 -58.64 39.25 118.93
CA VAL A 461 -60.07 39.14 118.55
C VAL A 461 -60.74 38.16 119.50
N GLY A 462 -61.82 38.60 120.15
CA GLY A 462 -62.53 37.80 121.15
C GLY A 462 -63.69 38.55 121.80
N LYS A 463 -64.54 37.82 122.52
CA LYS A 463 -65.71 38.40 123.20
C LYS A 463 -65.25 39.24 124.39
N GLY A 464 -65.42 40.57 124.30
CA GLY A 464 -64.93 41.54 125.29
C GLY A 464 -63.66 42.31 124.86
N VAL A 465 -63.10 42.03 123.68
CA VAL A 465 -61.92 42.74 123.15
C VAL A 465 -62.34 43.99 122.37
N SER A 466 -61.69 45.13 122.62
CA SER A 466 -61.88 46.36 121.85
C SER A 466 -61.07 46.33 120.54
N THR A 467 -61.75 46.57 119.42
CA THR A 467 -61.20 46.45 118.06
C THR A 467 -60.95 47.79 117.35
N THR A 468 -61.21 48.93 118.01
CA THR A 468 -61.08 50.26 117.40
C THR A 468 -59.63 50.71 117.33
N MET A 469 -59.06 50.70 116.11
CA MET A 469 -57.70 51.15 115.79
C MET A 469 -57.64 52.58 115.21
N THR A 470 -58.76 53.31 115.18
CA THR A 470 -58.90 54.57 114.43
C THR A 470 -59.17 55.79 115.31
N SER A 471 -58.18 56.69 115.36
CA SER A 471 -58.36 58.16 115.41
C SER A 471 -59.16 58.78 116.57
N ASP A 472 -58.66 58.65 117.79
CA ASP A 472 -58.73 59.78 118.73
C ASP A 472 -57.66 60.83 118.39
N SER A 473 -57.82 62.08 118.86
CA SER A 473 -56.81 63.14 118.69
C SER A 473 -55.46 62.79 119.32
N GLU A 474 -55.48 61.97 120.37
CA GLU A 474 -54.29 61.37 120.97
C GLU A 474 -53.55 60.48 119.98
N VAL A 475 -54.22 59.69 119.13
CA VAL A 475 -53.56 58.86 118.11
C VAL A 475 -52.81 59.72 117.08
N THR A 476 -53.25 60.96 116.83
CA THR A 476 -52.53 61.89 115.94
C THR A 476 -51.36 62.60 116.64
N ALA A 477 -51.43 62.77 117.96
CA ALA A 477 -50.31 63.21 118.78
C ALA A 477 -49.27 62.10 118.95
N GLU A 478 -49.72 60.87 119.22
CA GLU A 478 -48.93 59.63 119.24
C GLU A 478 -48.28 59.37 117.89
N LEU A 479 -48.96 59.53 116.73
CA LEU A 479 -48.28 59.39 115.43
C LEU A 479 -47.18 60.45 115.23
N LYS A 480 -47.34 61.67 115.78
CA LYS A 480 -46.28 62.69 115.75
C LYS A 480 -45.16 62.42 116.75
N ALA A 481 -45.47 61.88 117.93
CA ALA A 481 -44.51 61.43 118.92
C ALA A 481 -43.71 60.24 118.38
N LEU A 482 -44.38 59.24 117.82
CA LEU A 482 -43.81 58.07 117.16
C LEU A 482 -43.06 58.46 115.88
N GLN A 483 -43.46 59.48 115.11
CA GLN A 483 -42.61 60.03 114.03
C GLN A 483 -41.37 60.74 114.56
N LYS A 484 -41.44 61.37 115.73
CA LYS A 484 -40.31 62.01 116.42
C LYS A 484 -39.37 60.97 117.04
N GLU A 485 -39.92 59.87 117.58
CA GLU A 485 -39.18 58.72 118.07
C GLU A 485 -38.64 57.85 116.94
N VAL A 486 -39.31 57.71 115.80
CA VAL A 486 -38.75 57.06 114.59
C VAL A 486 -37.65 57.92 113.97
N ARG A 487 -37.69 59.25 114.10
CA ARG A 487 -36.53 60.12 113.79
C ARG A 487 -35.40 59.91 114.80
N ALA A 488 -35.68 59.98 116.11
CA ALA A 488 -34.69 59.68 117.14
C ALA A 488 -34.17 58.23 117.07
N CYS A 489 -34.94 57.29 116.52
CA CYS A 489 -34.56 55.91 116.26
C CYS A 489 -33.79 55.76 114.96
N LYS A 490 -33.87 56.70 113.99
CA LYS A 490 -32.90 56.82 112.89
C LYS A 490 -31.59 57.43 113.36
N ASP A 491 -31.64 58.38 114.29
CA ASP A 491 -30.45 58.87 114.97
C ASP A 491 -29.83 57.77 115.86
N SER A 492 -30.66 56.91 116.47
CA SER A 492 -30.20 55.71 117.17
C SER A 492 -29.85 54.55 116.24
N GLU A 493 -30.35 54.49 115.00
CA GLU A 493 -29.94 53.52 113.96
C GLU A 493 -28.47 53.79 113.57
N LYS A 494 -28.07 55.06 113.53
CA LYS A 494 -26.67 55.47 113.38
C LYS A 494 -25.81 55.02 114.59
N ALA A 495 -26.28 55.21 115.82
CA ALA A 495 -25.60 54.73 117.02
C ALA A 495 -25.57 53.18 117.12
N GLN A 496 -26.63 52.50 116.68
CA GLN A 496 -26.70 51.04 116.59
C GLN A 496 -25.70 50.52 115.55
N LYS A 497 -25.49 51.24 114.45
CA LYS A 497 -24.44 50.92 113.47
C LYS A 497 -23.04 51.00 114.09
N GLU A 498 -22.77 52.04 114.87
CA GLU A 498 -21.52 52.21 115.63
C GLU A 498 -21.35 51.10 116.71
N ILE A 499 -22.43 50.69 117.39
CA ILE A 499 -22.44 49.57 118.35
C ILE A 499 -22.25 48.21 117.64
N ILE A 500 -22.85 48.00 116.47
CA ILE A 500 -22.68 46.79 115.65
C ILE A 500 -21.23 46.67 115.15
N GLU A 501 -20.61 47.77 114.69
CA GLU A 501 -19.18 47.82 114.35
C GLU A 501 -18.28 47.54 115.57
N SER A 502 -18.67 48.01 116.76
CA SER A 502 -17.99 47.73 118.03
C SER A 502 -18.07 46.24 118.41
N MET A 503 -19.27 45.65 118.37
CA MET A 503 -19.48 44.22 118.64
C MET A 503 -18.78 43.33 117.62
N GLN A 504 -18.76 43.71 116.34
CA GLN A 504 -18.03 42.97 115.30
C GLN A 504 -16.52 42.96 115.57
N LYS A 505 -15.93 44.08 116.02
CA LYS A 505 -14.53 44.12 116.46
C LYS A 505 -14.29 43.16 117.63
N GLN A 506 -15.12 43.21 118.68
CA GLN A 506 -14.98 42.32 119.84
C GLN A 506 -15.14 40.84 119.49
N ILE A 507 -16.08 40.49 118.61
CA ILE A 507 -16.27 39.11 118.14
C ILE A 507 -15.06 38.65 117.29
N ALA A 508 -14.50 39.51 116.45
CA ALA A 508 -13.29 39.19 115.69
C ALA A 508 -12.06 39.01 116.60
N GLU A 509 -11.93 39.83 117.64
CA GLU A 509 -10.89 39.74 118.67
C GLU A 509 -10.97 38.40 119.43
N LEU A 510 -12.17 38.04 119.93
CA LEU A 510 -12.43 36.77 120.61
C LEU A 510 -12.24 35.57 119.70
N THR A 511 -12.63 35.67 118.42
CA THR A 511 -12.44 34.60 117.43
C THR A 511 -10.95 34.35 117.16
N ARG A 512 -10.12 35.41 117.11
CA ARG A 512 -8.66 35.27 117.03
C ARG A 512 -8.07 34.61 118.27
N GLN A 513 -8.53 34.99 119.46
CA GLN A 513 -8.06 34.40 120.72
C GLN A 513 -8.46 32.92 120.87
N LEU A 514 -9.60 32.52 120.31
CA LEU A 514 -10.04 31.12 120.25
C LEU A 514 -9.34 30.29 119.16
N ALA A 515 -8.85 30.91 118.09
CA ALA A 515 -8.12 30.24 117.01
C ALA A 515 -6.60 30.17 117.23
N ALA A 516 -6.07 30.80 118.29
CA ALA A 516 -4.66 30.83 118.66
C ALA A 516 -4.32 29.88 119.83
N LYS A 517 -5.12 28.82 120.03
CA LYS A 517 -5.09 27.94 121.20
C LYS A 517 -5.50 26.51 120.85
#